data_AF-A0A5E4LH88-F1
#
_entry.id   AF-A0A5E4LH88-F1
#
_cell.length_a   1.000
_cell.length_b   1.000
_cell.length_c   1.000
_cell.angle_alpha   90.00
_cell.angle_beta   90.00
_cell.angle_gamma   90.00
#
_symmetry.space_group_name_H-M   'P 1'
#
loop_
_entity.id
_entity.type
_entity.pdbx_description
1 polymer ?
#
loop_
_entity_poly.entity_id
_entity_poly.type
_entity_poly.pdbx_seq_one_letter_code
_entity_poly.pdbx_strand_id
1 'polypeptide(L)'
;MGKRKTICIGIEGTAHTAGVGIVDSQCRVIANEKHSHTTEKGGLIPAELARHHREHFPGIIEAAIEKAKNRTAAGGAGIGWKDVDCIAYSMGPGIGSAMAVALENAKALSLEHGLPLVPVNHCIAHIEIAKKMCGVKDPLVLYVSGGNTQVIGYDSGHYRVYGETLDIGIGNLLDSFGRELGMGFPQGPKLDEAYFGNRKYVELPYSVKGMDLSFSGLFTAAKMKIGTEGIENADLAYSLMHNAFAMALEVTERALAHTGKKELLLTGGVAASKALQKMALEMCDARGAKLKVCPQEFTTDNGAMVAWAGLLMFKAGRTVAPEKAGTEQGFRVDSEEIDWI
;
A
#
# COMPACT_ATOMS: atom_id res chain seq x y z
N MET A 1 4.28 -37.97 4.97
CA MET A 1 4.09 -36.89 5.96
C MET A 1 4.25 -35.55 5.27
N GLY A 2 3.21 -34.71 5.25
CA GLY A 2 3.32 -33.38 4.64
C GLY A 2 4.31 -32.51 5.43
N LYS A 3 5.16 -31.74 4.73
CA LYS A 3 6.05 -30.78 5.39
C LYS A 3 5.21 -29.75 6.17
N ARG A 4 5.61 -29.45 7.41
CA ARG A 4 5.06 -28.34 8.20
C ARG A 4 5.16 -27.06 7.38
N LYS A 5 4.08 -26.28 7.33
CA LYS A 5 4.06 -25.00 6.61
C LYS A 5 4.86 -23.98 7.41
N THR A 6 5.71 -23.22 6.73
CA THR A 6 6.41 -22.07 7.33
C THR A 6 5.39 -20.98 7.67
N ILE A 7 5.51 -20.35 8.83
CA ILE A 7 4.63 -19.29 9.32
C ILE A 7 5.46 -18.05 9.65
N CYS A 8 4.97 -16.88 9.23
CA CYS A 8 5.57 -15.59 9.55
C CYS A 8 4.56 -14.66 10.20
N ILE A 9 5.04 -13.88 11.16
CA ILE A 9 4.34 -12.71 11.69
C ILE A 9 4.92 -11.46 11.03
N GLY A 10 4.09 -10.64 10.40
CA GLY A 10 4.46 -9.38 9.78
C GLY A 10 3.93 -8.18 10.56
N ILE A 11 4.80 -7.20 10.79
CA ILE A 11 4.50 -5.96 11.53
C ILE A 11 4.61 -4.78 10.57
N GLU A 12 3.48 -4.13 10.30
CA GLU A 12 3.37 -2.93 9.47
C GLU A 12 3.21 -1.70 10.37
N GLY A 13 4.02 -0.67 10.12
CA GLY A 13 3.94 0.59 10.85
C GLY A 13 4.62 1.77 10.15
N THR A 14 4.57 1.84 8.82
CA THR A 14 5.22 2.90 8.04
C THR A 14 4.51 4.25 8.08
N ALA A 15 3.18 4.23 8.20
CA ALA A 15 2.35 5.42 8.09
C ALA A 15 1.35 5.51 9.26
N HIS A 16 0.05 5.61 8.95
CA HIS A 16 -1.01 5.82 9.93
C HIS A 16 -1.63 4.51 10.43
N THR A 17 -1.24 3.37 9.89
CA THR A 17 -1.77 2.07 10.28
C THR A 17 -0.70 1.30 11.04
N ALA A 18 -1.05 0.88 12.26
CA ALA A 18 -0.34 -0.16 12.98
C ALA A 18 -1.03 -1.49 12.65
N GLY A 19 -0.29 -2.47 12.12
CA GLY A 19 -0.87 -3.74 11.66
C GLY A 19 0.01 -4.94 11.99
N VAL A 20 -0.63 -6.05 12.36
CA VAL A 20 0.03 -7.35 12.59
C VAL A 20 -0.70 -8.44 11.83
N GLY A 21 0.01 -9.11 10.94
CA GLY A 21 -0.51 -10.21 10.14
C GLY A 21 0.25 -11.49 10.39
N ILE A 22 -0.46 -12.61 10.29
CA ILE A 22 0.12 -13.95 10.42
C ILE A 22 -0.22 -14.71 9.16
N VAL A 23 0.79 -15.17 8.43
CA VAL A 23 0.62 -15.77 7.11
C VAL A 23 1.43 -17.06 7.02
N ASP A 24 0.91 -18.06 6.30
CA ASP A 24 1.67 -19.28 6.02
C ASP A 24 2.37 -19.28 4.67
N SER A 25 3.22 -20.28 4.44
CA SER A 25 4.01 -20.47 3.23
C SER A 25 3.22 -20.55 1.92
N GLN A 26 1.88 -20.63 1.95
CA GLN A 26 0.99 -20.61 0.79
C GLN A 26 0.26 -19.26 0.61
N CYS A 27 0.60 -18.26 1.42
CA CYS A 27 -0.08 -16.98 1.54
C CYS A 27 -1.50 -17.08 2.12
N ARG A 28 -1.79 -18.08 2.95
CA ARG A 28 -3.06 -18.10 3.69
C ARG A 28 -2.94 -17.20 4.91
N VAL A 29 -3.78 -16.18 4.98
CA VAL A 29 -3.83 -15.21 6.07
C VAL A 29 -4.55 -15.83 7.26
N ILE A 30 -3.82 -16.08 8.33
CA ILE A 30 -4.28 -16.65 9.61
C ILE A 30 -4.90 -15.56 10.49
N ALA A 31 -4.21 -14.43 10.62
CA ALA A 31 -4.68 -13.24 11.31
C ALA A 31 -4.20 -11.99 10.53
N ASN A 32 -4.92 -10.89 10.66
CA ASN A 32 -4.56 -9.61 10.03
C ASN A 32 -5.25 -8.47 10.79
N GLU A 33 -4.75 -8.22 11.99
CA GLU A 33 -5.30 -7.21 12.89
C GLU A 33 -4.63 -5.87 12.63
N LYS A 34 -5.39 -4.78 12.74
CA LYS A 34 -4.87 -3.43 12.52
C LYS A 34 -5.66 -2.38 13.27
N HIS A 35 -5.00 -1.26 13.56
CA HIS A 35 -5.63 -0.04 14.01
C HIS A 35 -5.05 1.15 13.25
N SER A 36 -5.91 2.00 12.72
CA SER A 36 -5.50 3.19 11.97
C SER A 36 -5.67 4.44 12.82
N HIS A 37 -4.70 5.34 12.76
CA HIS A 37 -4.77 6.68 13.30
C HIS A 37 -5.50 7.60 12.32
N THR A 38 -6.49 8.34 12.82
CA THR A 38 -7.29 9.27 12.02
C THR A 38 -7.21 10.66 12.63
N THR A 39 -7.02 11.68 11.80
CA THR A 39 -7.05 13.09 12.22
C THR A 39 -8.31 13.78 11.69
N GLU A 40 -8.97 14.56 12.54
CA GLU A 40 -10.11 15.39 12.10
C GLU A 40 -9.63 16.66 11.37
N LYS A 41 -8.45 17.17 11.73
CA LYS A 41 -7.82 18.36 11.14
C LYS A 41 -6.32 18.13 10.96
N GLY A 42 -5.77 18.59 9.85
CA GLY A 42 -4.34 18.49 9.53
C GLY A 42 -3.92 17.16 8.88
N GLY A 43 -2.66 17.10 8.46
CA GLY A 43 -2.03 15.89 7.91
C GLY A 43 -1.53 14.93 9.00
N LEU A 44 -0.73 13.94 8.60
CA LEU A 44 -0.14 12.98 9.53
C LEU A 44 1.01 13.63 10.32
N ILE A 45 0.85 13.74 11.64
CA ILE A 45 1.89 14.32 12.52
C ILE A 45 2.80 13.20 13.05
N PRO A 46 4.12 13.21 12.76
CA PRO A 46 5.02 12.10 13.10
C PRO A 46 5.02 11.69 14.58
N ALA A 47 4.95 12.66 15.50
CA ALA A 47 4.95 12.40 16.93
C ALA A 47 3.66 11.72 17.42
N GLU A 48 2.51 12.08 16.82
CA GLU A 48 1.22 11.51 17.16
C GLU A 48 1.09 10.08 16.64
N LEU A 49 1.61 9.80 15.45
CA LEU A 49 1.71 8.45 14.91
C LEU A 49 2.55 7.54 15.80
N ALA A 50 3.73 8.00 16.24
CA ALA A 50 4.57 7.22 17.15
C ALA A 50 3.86 6.93 18.48
N ARG A 51 3.13 7.91 19.05
CA ARG A 51 2.31 7.69 20.26
C ARG A 51 1.22 6.66 20.01
N HIS A 52 0.44 6.82 18.94
CA HIS A 52 -0.61 5.88 18.55
C HIS A 52 -0.07 4.46 18.41
N HIS A 53 1.03 4.28 17.67
CA HIS A 53 1.61 2.95 17.45
C HIS A 53 2.06 2.30 18.77
N ARG A 54 2.68 3.07 19.69
CA ARG A 54 3.09 2.55 21.00
C ARG A 54 1.91 2.09 21.85
N GLU A 55 0.81 2.81 21.79
CA GLU A 55 -0.41 2.48 22.54
C GLU A 55 -1.12 1.22 21.99
N HIS A 56 -1.08 1.01 20.67
CA HIS A 56 -1.92 0.00 20.02
C HIS A 56 -1.20 -1.30 19.66
N PHE A 57 0.11 -1.29 19.35
CA PHE A 57 0.81 -2.52 18.97
C PHE A 57 0.67 -3.67 19.96
N PRO A 58 0.81 -3.48 21.29
CA PRO A 58 0.66 -4.59 22.25
C PRO A 58 -0.68 -5.32 22.11
N GLY A 59 -1.79 -4.57 22.02
CA GLY A 59 -3.13 -5.15 21.86
C GLY A 59 -3.35 -5.77 20.48
N ILE A 60 -2.79 -5.19 19.42
CA ILE A 60 -2.88 -5.76 18.06
C ILE A 60 -2.11 -7.08 17.96
N ILE A 61 -0.92 -7.16 18.56
CA ILE A 61 -0.10 -8.38 18.62
C ILE A 61 -0.86 -9.47 19.39
N GLU A 62 -1.40 -9.14 20.57
CA GLU A 62 -2.17 -10.09 21.38
C GLU A 62 -3.39 -10.62 20.62
N ALA A 63 -4.18 -9.74 20.01
CA ALA A 63 -5.35 -10.10 19.22
C ALA A 63 -4.99 -11.00 18.01
N ALA A 64 -3.89 -10.70 17.31
CA ALA A 64 -3.45 -11.51 16.17
C ALA A 64 -3.05 -12.93 16.59
N ILE A 65 -2.32 -13.06 17.70
CA ILE A 65 -1.92 -14.36 18.27
C ILE A 65 -3.11 -15.13 18.81
N GLU A 66 -4.03 -14.47 19.52
CA GLU A 66 -5.26 -15.09 20.01
C GLU A 66 -6.11 -15.63 18.85
N LYS A 67 -6.28 -14.85 17.79
CA LYS A 67 -6.98 -15.28 16.57
C LYS A 67 -6.31 -16.48 15.90
N ALA A 68 -4.98 -16.51 15.86
CA ALA A 68 -4.23 -17.65 15.34
C ALA A 68 -4.37 -18.92 16.19
N LYS A 69 -4.44 -18.79 17.52
CA LYS A 69 -4.74 -19.90 18.43
C LYS A 69 -6.18 -20.40 18.27
N ASN A 70 -7.14 -19.48 18.14
CA ASN A 70 -8.58 -19.76 18.12
C ASN A 70 -9.13 -20.20 16.76
N ARG A 71 -8.39 -20.02 15.66
CA ARG A 71 -8.75 -20.62 14.35
C ARG A 71 -8.81 -22.16 14.36
N THR A 72 -8.45 -22.79 15.48
CA THR A 72 -8.85 -24.15 15.87
C THR A 72 -10.35 -24.41 15.77
N ALA A 73 -11.18 -23.45 16.17
CA ALA A 73 -12.63 -23.61 16.21
C ALA A 73 -13.28 -23.73 14.82
N ALA A 74 -12.56 -23.38 13.74
CA ALA A 74 -13.02 -23.45 12.35
C ALA A 74 -12.39 -24.61 11.55
N GLY A 75 -11.79 -25.61 12.21
CA GLY A 75 -11.34 -26.87 11.58
C GLY A 75 -9.83 -26.98 11.27
N GLY A 76 -8.98 -26.14 11.88
CA GLY A 76 -7.51 -26.24 11.80
C GLY A 76 -6.85 -26.63 13.14
N ALA A 77 -5.54 -26.93 13.13
CA ALA A 77 -4.74 -26.95 14.35
C ALA A 77 -4.36 -25.51 14.75
N GLY A 78 -4.37 -25.20 16.04
CA GLY A 78 -4.07 -23.86 16.56
C GLY A 78 -2.60 -23.52 16.41
N ILE A 79 -2.32 -22.27 16.08
CA ILE A 79 -0.96 -21.78 15.83
C ILE A 79 -0.54 -20.98 17.06
N GLY A 80 0.53 -21.43 17.72
CA GLY A 80 1.19 -20.70 18.80
C GLY A 80 2.57 -20.19 18.41
N TRP A 81 3.28 -19.57 19.34
CA TRP A 81 4.63 -19.04 19.12
C TRP A 81 5.64 -20.09 18.64
N LYS A 82 5.50 -21.36 19.07
CA LYS A 82 6.35 -22.47 18.63
C LYS A 82 6.16 -22.87 17.16
N ASP A 83 5.06 -22.41 16.56
CA ASP A 83 4.72 -22.68 15.16
C ASP A 83 5.24 -21.57 14.21
N VAL A 84 5.65 -20.43 14.76
CA VAL A 84 6.19 -19.29 14.00
C VAL A 84 7.65 -19.56 13.66
N ASP A 85 8.05 -19.25 12.43
CA ASP A 85 9.41 -19.51 11.93
C ASP A 85 10.23 -18.23 11.70
N CYS A 86 9.57 -17.08 11.49
CA CYS A 86 10.22 -15.78 11.40
C CYS A 86 9.28 -14.62 11.71
N ILE A 87 9.88 -13.47 12.04
CA ILE A 87 9.17 -12.19 12.20
C ILE A 87 9.66 -11.25 11.10
N ALA A 88 8.73 -10.62 10.40
CA ALA A 88 8.98 -9.62 9.41
C ALA A 88 8.47 -8.25 9.88
N TYR A 89 9.15 -7.19 9.48
CA TYR A 89 8.70 -5.83 9.77
C TYR A 89 8.90 -4.91 8.58
N SER A 90 8.05 -3.91 8.45
CA SER A 90 8.18 -2.88 7.42
C SER A 90 9.37 -1.96 7.74
N MET A 91 10.51 -2.17 7.06
CA MET A 91 11.72 -1.37 7.23
C MET A 91 11.58 0.02 6.61
N GLY A 92 10.79 0.14 5.55
CA GLY A 92 10.48 1.39 4.86
C GLY A 92 10.01 1.16 3.42
N PRO A 93 9.72 2.23 2.66
CA PRO A 93 9.81 3.64 3.04
C PRO A 93 8.68 4.06 3.99
N GLY A 94 8.83 5.20 4.68
CA GLY A 94 7.80 5.69 5.60
C GLY A 94 8.21 6.78 6.59
N ILE A 95 7.33 7.06 7.54
CA ILE A 95 7.52 8.04 8.60
C ILE A 95 8.42 7.44 9.69
N GLY A 96 9.63 7.99 9.85
CA GLY A 96 10.69 7.40 10.68
C GLY A 96 10.27 7.13 12.12
N SER A 97 9.51 8.04 12.73
CA SER A 97 9.03 7.89 14.10
C SER A 97 8.00 6.76 14.27
N ALA A 98 7.16 6.51 13.27
CA ALA A 98 6.20 5.40 13.28
C ALA A 98 6.91 4.05 13.04
N MET A 99 7.82 4.02 12.06
CA MET A 99 8.61 2.82 11.74
C MET A 99 9.51 2.38 12.90
N ALA A 100 10.06 3.34 13.67
CA ALA A 100 10.86 3.02 14.84
C ALA A 100 10.08 2.17 15.85
N VAL A 101 8.80 2.49 16.08
CA VAL A 101 7.94 1.72 17.00
C VAL A 101 7.66 0.32 16.46
N ALA A 102 7.44 0.17 15.15
CA ALA A 102 7.26 -1.14 14.52
C ALA A 102 8.52 -2.01 14.65
N LEU A 103 9.70 -1.43 14.39
CA LEU A 103 11.00 -2.08 14.55
C LEU A 103 11.24 -2.52 16.01
N GLU A 104 10.94 -1.66 16.98
CA GLU A 104 11.09 -1.97 18.41
C GLU A 104 10.26 -3.19 18.82
N ASN A 105 8.99 -3.24 18.40
CA ASN A 105 8.12 -4.41 18.64
C ASN A 105 8.65 -5.67 17.94
N ALA A 106 9.10 -5.55 16.69
CA ALA A 106 9.64 -6.69 15.94
C ALA A 106 10.91 -7.26 16.57
N LYS A 107 11.82 -6.38 17.03
CA LYS A 107 13.03 -6.77 17.76
C LYS A 107 12.71 -7.43 19.10
N ALA A 108 11.77 -6.87 19.86
CA ALA A 108 11.35 -7.44 21.13
C ALA A 108 10.84 -8.88 20.96
N LEU A 109 9.92 -9.10 20.00
CA LEU A 109 9.37 -10.43 19.72
C LEU A 109 10.43 -11.40 19.17
N SER A 110 11.35 -10.92 18.32
CA SER A 110 12.45 -11.72 17.79
C SER A 110 13.39 -12.20 18.89
N LEU A 111 13.76 -11.31 19.82
CA LEU A 111 14.63 -11.63 20.95
C LEU A 111 13.94 -12.53 21.98
N GLU A 112 12.67 -12.27 22.31
CA GLU A 112 11.90 -13.04 23.27
C GLU A 112 11.70 -14.50 22.83
N HIS A 113 11.45 -14.72 21.53
CA HIS A 113 11.14 -16.04 20.99
C HIS A 113 12.30 -16.70 20.24
N GLY A 114 13.45 -16.03 20.13
CA GLY A 114 14.61 -16.53 19.37
C GLY A 114 14.32 -16.73 17.89
N LEU A 115 13.47 -15.88 17.31
CA LEU A 115 13.00 -15.99 15.93
C LEU A 115 13.81 -15.09 14.99
N PRO A 116 14.18 -15.55 13.78
CA PRO A 116 14.80 -14.72 12.75
C PRO A 116 13.96 -13.49 12.41
N LEU A 117 14.63 -12.35 12.23
CA LEU A 117 14.01 -11.09 11.84
C LEU A 117 14.24 -10.80 10.35
N VAL A 118 13.22 -10.32 9.64
CA VAL A 118 13.25 -10.04 8.21
C VAL A 118 12.86 -8.58 7.94
N PRO A 119 13.77 -7.74 7.42
CA PRO A 119 13.46 -6.37 7.05
C PRO A 119 12.78 -6.33 5.69
N VAL A 120 11.55 -5.84 5.62
CA VAL A 120 10.74 -5.85 4.39
C VAL A 120 10.57 -4.44 3.84
N ASN A 121 10.78 -4.29 2.52
CA ASN A 121 10.37 -3.09 1.81
C ASN A 121 8.84 -3.05 1.67
N HIS A 122 8.21 -1.99 2.17
CA HIS A 122 6.77 -1.80 2.23
C HIS A 122 6.11 -1.77 0.85
N CYS A 123 6.73 -1.10 -0.13
CA CYS A 123 6.20 -1.05 -1.49
C CYS A 123 6.25 -2.45 -2.15
N ILE A 124 7.33 -3.20 -1.94
CA ILE A 124 7.44 -4.59 -2.41
C ILE A 124 6.39 -5.48 -1.72
N ALA A 125 6.10 -5.24 -0.44
CA ALA A 125 5.06 -5.96 0.28
C ALA A 125 3.68 -5.80 -0.37
N HIS A 126 3.32 -4.57 -0.76
CA HIS A 126 2.10 -4.28 -1.54
C HIS A 126 2.08 -4.98 -2.90
N ILE A 127 3.22 -5.05 -3.59
CA ILE A 127 3.33 -5.71 -4.89
C ILE A 127 3.16 -7.24 -4.75
N GLU A 128 3.89 -7.87 -3.84
CA GLU A 128 3.93 -9.33 -3.72
C GLU A 128 2.62 -9.91 -3.20
N ILE A 129 1.94 -9.24 -2.25
CA ILE A 129 0.62 -9.70 -1.80
C ILE A 129 -0.39 -9.57 -2.93
N ALA A 130 -0.37 -8.47 -3.69
CA ALA A 130 -1.29 -8.23 -4.78
C ALA A 130 -1.06 -9.22 -5.94
N LYS A 131 0.20 -9.50 -6.29
CA LYS A 131 0.55 -10.55 -7.27
C LYS A 131 -0.03 -11.89 -6.87
N LYS A 132 0.15 -12.27 -5.61
CA LYS A 132 -0.31 -13.55 -5.08
C LYS A 132 -1.83 -13.66 -5.05
N MET A 133 -2.53 -12.60 -4.63
CA MET A 133 -4.00 -12.59 -4.56
C MET A 133 -4.67 -12.52 -5.92
N CYS A 134 -4.07 -11.81 -6.89
CA CYS A 134 -4.60 -11.70 -8.25
C CYS A 134 -4.15 -12.83 -9.18
N GLY A 135 -3.24 -13.70 -8.73
CA GLY A 135 -2.72 -14.81 -9.52
C GLY A 135 -1.87 -14.38 -10.73
N VAL A 136 -1.15 -13.26 -10.61
CA VAL A 136 -0.28 -12.74 -11.66
C VAL A 136 1.19 -12.96 -11.34
N LYS A 137 2.00 -13.16 -12.38
CA LYS A 137 3.44 -13.45 -12.23
C LYS A 137 4.31 -12.24 -12.49
N ASP A 138 4.10 -11.56 -13.63
CA ASP A 138 4.93 -10.43 -14.05
C ASP A 138 4.08 -9.28 -14.61
N PRO A 139 3.22 -8.64 -13.78
CA PRO A 139 2.43 -7.49 -14.19
C PRO A 139 3.28 -6.22 -14.21
N LEU A 140 2.83 -5.22 -14.97
CA LEU A 140 3.14 -3.83 -14.63
C LEU A 140 2.24 -3.44 -13.45
N VAL A 141 2.77 -2.74 -12.46
CA VAL A 141 2.05 -2.35 -11.26
C VAL A 141 1.86 -0.84 -11.24
N LEU A 142 0.61 -0.39 -11.08
CA LEU A 142 0.33 1.00 -10.68
C LEU A 142 0.06 0.99 -9.17
N TYR A 143 1.04 1.46 -8.40
CA TYR A 143 0.96 1.58 -6.96
C TYR A 143 0.50 2.99 -6.57
N VAL A 144 -0.73 3.08 -6.05
CA VAL A 144 -1.40 4.34 -5.70
C VAL A 144 -1.89 4.32 -4.26
N SER A 145 -1.14 4.97 -3.37
CA SER A 145 -1.48 5.10 -1.94
C SER A 145 -1.48 6.57 -1.50
N GLY A 146 -1.61 6.82 -0.19
CA GLY A 146 -1.57 8.16 0.37
C GLY A 146 -0.30 8.92 -0.04
N GLY A 147 0.86 8.30 0.18
CA GLY A 147 2.17 8.88 -0.12
C GLY A 147 2.78 8.49 -1.45
N ASN A 148 2.25 7.46 -2.13
CA ASN A 148 2.91 6.89 -3.33
C ASN A 148 2.03 6.99 -4.56
N THR A 149 2.64 7.31 -5.70
CA THR A 149 2.08 7.12 -7.04
C THR A 149 3.24 6.74 -7.93
N GLN A 150 3.36 5.44 -8.19
CA GLN A 150 4.49 4.85 -8.89
C GLN A 150 4.01 3.80 -9.89
N VAL A 151 4.64 3.77 -11.06
CA VAL A 151 4.49 2.72 -12.06
C VAL A 151 5.72 1.83 -11.98
N ILE A 152 5.53 0.61 -11.51
CA ILE A 152 6.60 -0.31 -11.13
C ILE A 152 6.52 -1.57 -11.98
N GLY A 153 7.64 -2.12 -12.40
CA GLY A 153 7.67 -3.43 -13.04
C GLY A 153 8.97 -4.16 -12.72
N TYR A 154 8.89 -5.49 -12.69
CA TYR A 154 10.09 -6.31 -12.54
C TYR A 154 10.94 -6.28 -13.82
N ASP A 155 12.23 -6.03 -13.66
CA ASP A 155 13.25 -6.08 -14.70
C ASP A 155 14.62 -6.42 -14.10
N SER A 156 15.32 -7.37 -14.72
CA SER A 156 16.73 -7.69 -14.40
C SER A 156 17.02 -7.89 -12.91
N GLY A 157 16.23 -8.74 -12.24
CA GLY A 157 16.44 -9.06 -10.82
C GLY A 157 15.87 -8.05 -9.83
N HIS A 158 15.27 -6.94 -10.29
CA HIS A 158 14.81 -5.85 -9.42
C HIS A 158 13.41 -5.38 -9.80
N TYR A 159 12.67 -4.85 -8.84
CA TYR A 159 11.53 -3.98 -9.17
C TYR A 159 12.07 -2.60 -9.53
N ARG A 160 11.67 -2.06 -10.69
CA ARG A 160 12.08 -0.73 -11.16
C ARG A 160 10.90 0.20 -11.23
N VAL A 161 11.11 1.46 -10.84
CA VAL A 161 10.17 2.55 -11.06
C VAL A 161 10.36 3.11 -12.48
N TYR A 162 9.34 2.96 -13.32
CA TYR A 162 9.32 3.52 -14.69
C TYR A 162 8.77 4.95 -14.73
N GLY A 163 7.97 5.31 -13.74
CA GLY A 163 7.35 6.61 -13.64
C GLY A 163 6.81 6.86 -12.24
N GLU A 164 6.93 8.07 -11.73
CA GLU A 164 6.45 8.41 -10.40
C GLU A 164 5.94 9.86 -10.28
N THR A 165 5.27 10.14 -9.17
CA THR A 165 4.94 11.51 -8.81
C THR A 165 6.19 12.29 -8.42
N LEU A 166 6.31 13.51 -8.93
CA LEU A 166 7.40 14.44 -8.63
C LEU A 166 7.13 15.26 -7.36
N ASP A 167 5.92 15.17 -6.79
CA ASP A 167 5.53 15.96 -5.62
C ASP A 167 4.78 15.17 -4.54
N ILE A 168 3.45 15.07 -4.62
CA ILE A 168 2.60 14.42 -3.63
C ILE A 168 2.02 13.12 -4.20
N GLY A 169 1.68 12.15 -3.34
CA GLY A 169 0.91 10.99 -3.76
C GLY A 169 -0.53 11.35 -4.14
N ILE A 170 -1.12 10.60 -5.07
CA ILE A 170 -2.52 10.79 -5.50
C ILE A 170 -3.50 10.62 -4.34
N GLY A 171 -3.22 9.74 -3.36
CA GLY A 171 -4.06 9.64 -2.17
C GLY A 171 -4.04 10.92 -1.33
N ASN A 172 -2.86 11.52 -1.11
CA ASN A 172 -2.74 12.79 -0.41
C ASN A 172 -3.41 13.96 -1.16
N LEU A 173 -3.39 13.96 -2.50
CA LEU A 173 -4.17 14.89 -3.32
C LEU A 173 -5.67 14.77 -2.98
N LEU A 174 -6.22 13.56 -3.01
CA LEU A 174 -7.65 13.30 -2.76
C LEU A 174 -8.03 13.64 -1.31
N ASP A 175 -7.23 13.22 -0.34
CA ASP A 175 -7.49 13.51 1.08
C ASP A 175 -7.43 15.01 1.37
N SER A 176 -6.45 15.71 0.80
CA SER A 176 -6.31 17.16 0.96
C SER A 176 -7.45 17.91 0.30
N PHE A 177 -7.83 17.54 -0.92
CA PHE A 177 -8.94 18.19 -1.62
C PHE A 177 -10.29 17.92 -0.94
N GLY A 178 -10.55 16.68 -0.51
CA GLY A 178 -11.76 16.36 0.24
C GLY A 178 -11.87 17.16 1.55
N ARG A 179 -10.75 17.40 2.26
CA ARG A 179 -10.73 18.29 3.43
C ARG A 179 -11.10 19.73 3.09
N GLU A 180 -10.60 20.28 1.99
CA GLU A 180 -10.97 21.63 1.53
C GLU A 180 -12.46 21.74 1.19
N LEU A 181 -13.07 20.65 0.73
CA LEU A 181 -14.52 20.55 0.52
C LEU A 181 -15.33 20.30 1.81
N GLY A 182 -14.68 20.23 2.97
CA GLY A 182 -15.35 19.93 4.24
C GLY A 182 -15.78 18.47 4.39
N MET A 183 -15.23 17.55 3.60
CA MET A 183 -15.54 16.12 3.71
C MET A 183 -14.79 15.51 4.90
N GLY A 184 -15.53 14.89 5.83
CA GLY A 184 -14.93 14.10 6.92
C GLY A 184 -14.17 12.87 6.39
N PHE A 185 -13.20 12.39 7.16
CA PHE A 185 -12.38 11.21 6.83
C PHE A 185 -13.22 9.90 6.82
N PRO A 186 -12.94 8.92 5.94
CA PRO A 186 -12.03 8.98 4.79
C PRO A 186 -12.65 9.72 3.59
N GLN A 187 -11.86 10.56 2.92
CA GLN A 187 -12.32 11.40 1.80
C GLN A 187 -12.45 10.60 0.49
N GLY A 188 -11.51 9.68 0.23
CA GLY A 188 -11.47 8.89 -1.00
C GLY A 188 -12.81 8.26 -1.41
N PRO A 189 -13.49 7.48 -0.55
CA PRO A 189 -14.79 6.87 -0.89
C PRO A 189 -15.89 7.89 -1.23
N LYS A 190 -15.91 9.04 -0.55
CA LYS A 190 -16.91 10.10 -0.77
C LYS A 190 -16.67 10.82 -2.10
N LEU A 191 -15.42 11.06 -2.42
CA LEU A 191 -15.01 11.60 -3.72
C LEU A 191 -15.35 10.61 -4.85
N ASP A 192 -15.08 9.33 -4.65
CA ASP A 192 -15.41 8.26 -5.61
C ASP A 192 -16.92 8.14 -5.86
N GLU A 193 -17.75 8.28 -4.83
CA GLU A 193 -19.21 8.35 -4.98
C GLU A 193 -19.63 9.60 -5.77
N ALA A 194 -19.06 10.76 -5.45
CA ALA A 194 -19.38 12.02 -6.12
C ALA A 194 -19.01 12.01 -7.61
N TYR A 195 -18.03 11.20 -8.02
CA TYR A 195 -17.54 11.06 -9.39
C TYR A 195 -18.62 10.60 -10.39
N PHE A 196 -19.52 9.69 -9.99
CA PHE A 196 -20.49 9.06 -10.91
C PHE A 196 -21.78 9.87 -11.14
N GLY A 197 -21.85 11.11 -10.66
CA GLY A 197 -22.98 12.00 -10.91
C GLY A 197 -23.02 12.55 -12.35
N ASN A 198 -24.08 13.28 -12.69
CA ASN A 198 -24.07 14.14 -13.88
C ASN A 198 -23.21 15.37 -13.59
N ARG A 199 -21.98 15.39 -14.11
CA ARG A 199 -20.96 16.38 -13.77
C ARG A 199 -20.53 17.17 -15.00
N LYS A 200 -20.25 18.45 -14.80
CA LYS A 200 -19.62 19.29 -15.81
C LYS A 200 -18.11 19.27 -15.61
N TYR A 201 -17.38 19.12 -16.70
CA TYR A 201 -15.92 19.22 -16.65
C TYR A 201 -15.50 20.68 -16.42
N VAL A 202 -14.65 20.90 -15.43
CA VAL A 202 -14.02 22.16 -15.11
C VAL A 202 -12.55 22.05 -15.51
N GLU A 203 -12.09 22.97 -16.35
CA GLU A 203 -10.71 22.97 -16.81
C GLU A 203 -9.73 23.14 -15.64
N LEU A 204 -8.79 22.20 -15.54
CA LEU A 204 -7.75 22.13 -14.54
C LEU A 204 -6.42 21.74 -15.20
N PRO A 205 -5.26 22.12 -14.61
CA PRO A 205 -3.95 21.76 -15.15
C PRO A 205 -3.76 20.25 -15.30
N TYR A 206 -3.05 19.86 -16.36
CA TYR A 206 -2.71 18.48 -16.66
C TYR A 206 -1.18 18.37 -16.83
N SER A 207 -0.51 17.74 -15.87
CA SER A 207 0.94 17.81 -15.69
C SER A 207 1.62 16.44 -15.76
N VAL A 208 1.87 15.98 -16.99
CA VAL A 208 2.66 14.77 -17.28
C VAL A 208 3.97 15.15 -17.98
N LYS A 209 5.09 14.58 -17.54
CA LYS A 209 6.45 14.79 -18.09
C LYS A 209 7.12 13.44 -18.31
N GLY A 210 7.14 12.94 -19.55
CA GLY A 210 7.65 11.59 -19.81
C GLY A 210 6.75 10.55 -19.15
N MET A 211 7.28 9.76 -18.22
CA MET A 211 6.47 8.82 -17.41
C MET A 211 6.23 9.33 -15.98
N ASP A 212 6.63 10.56 -15.69
CA ASP A 212 6.42 11.19 -14.40
C ASP A 212 5.25 12.19 -14.44
N LEU A 213 4.71 12.54 -13.27
CA LEU A 213 3.57 13.43 -13.14
C LEU A 213 3.67 14.32 -11.89
N SER A 214 2.82 15.34 -11.80
CA SER A 214 2.75 16.24 -10.63
C SER A 214 1.31 16.65 -10.32
N PHE A 215 0.92 16.55 -9.06
CA PHE A 215 -0.45 16.82 -8.61
C PHE A 215 -0.62 18.15 -7.89
N SER A 216 0.45 18.82 -7.43
CA SER A 216 0.34 20.04 -6.62
C SER A 216 -0.30 21.21 -7.39
N GLY A 217 0.00 21.32 -8.69
CA GLY A 217 -0.62 22.31 -9.57
C GLY A 217 -2.12 22.04 -9.77
N LEU A 218 -2.48 20.75 -9.93
CA LEU A 218 -3.88 20.32 -10.02
C LEU A 218 -4.64 20.64 -8.73
N PHE A 219 -4.07 20.31 -7.56
CA PHE A 219 -4.64 20.62 -6.26
C PHE A 219 -4.89 22.13 -6.09
N THR A 220 -3.86 22.93 -6.31
CA THR A 220 -3.91 24.39 -6.08
C THR A 220 -4.95 25.04 -6.98
N ALA A 221 -4.98 24.67 -8.27
CA ALA A 221 -5.95 25.20 -9.22
C ALA A 221 -7.39 24.83 -8.86
N ALA A 222 -7.63 23.58 -8.44
CA ALA A 222 -8.96 23.15 -8.01
C ALA A 222 -9.40 23.88 -6.73
N LYS A 223 -8.49 24.02 -5.76
CA LYS A 223 -8.74 24.75 -4.51
C LYS A 223 -9.11 26.21 -4.77
N MET A 224 -8.41 26.90 -5.67
CA MET A 224 -8.69 28.30 -6.01
C MET A 224 -10.07 28.52 -6.66
N LYS A 225 -10.65 27.48 -7.26
CA LYS A 225 -11.98 27.55 -7.89
C LYS A 225 -13.13 27.24 -6.93
N ILE A 226 -12.85 26.78 -5.70
CA ILE A 226 -13.89 26.56 -4.68
C ILE A 226 -14.59 27.89 -4.37
N GLY A 227 -15.92 27.89 -4.42
CA GLY A 227 -16.74 29.08 -4.18
C GLY A 227 -16.79 30.08 -5.34
N THR A 228 -16.23 29.74 -6.51
CA THR A 228 -16.40 30.54 -7.73
C THR A 228 -17.83 30.41 -8.25
N GLU A 229 -18.45 31.54 -8.61
CA GLU A 229 -19.82 31.56 -9.14
C GLU A 229 -19.95 30.68 -10.39
N GLY A 230 -20.98 29.83 -10.42
CA GLY A 230 -21.25 28.91 -11.53
C GLY A 230 -20.42 27.62 -11.55
N ILE A 231 -19.55 27.40 -10.56
CA ILE A 231 -18.77 26.16 -10.40
C ILE A 231 -19.23 25.42 -9.14
N GLU A 232 -19.81 24.24 -9.33
CA GLU A 232 -20.22 23.38 -8.23
C GLU A 232 -19.02 22.60 -7.66
N ASN A 233 -18.97 22.43 -6.34
CA ASN A 233 -17.91 21.64 -5.68
C ASN A 233 -17.83 20.20 -6.20
N ALA A 234 -18.98 19.64 -6.60
CA ALA A 234 -19.04 18.29 -7.14
C ALA A 234 -18.47 18.19 -8.56
N ASP A 235 -18.58 19.26 -9.36
CA ASP A 235 -17.96 19.35 -10.69
C ASP A 235 -16.43 19.50 -10.55
N LEU A 236 -15.96 20.24 -9.56
CA LEU A 236 -14.52 20.31 -9.22
C LEU A 236 -13.98 18.96 -8.74
N ALA A 237 -14.70 18.26 -7.86
CA ALA A 237 -14.32 16.93 -7.39
C ALA A 237 -14.20 15.94 -8.55
N TYR A 238 -15.20 15.91 -9.44
CA TYR A 238 -15.16 15.11 -10.65
C TYR A 238 -13.94 15.46 -11.51
N SER A 239 -13.74 16.74 -11.83
CA SER A 239 -12.69 17.17 -12.76
C SER A 239 -11.29 16.93 -12.20
N LEU A 240 -11.09 17.14 -10.89
CA LEU A 240 -9.83 16.85 -10.21
C LEU A 240 -9.54 15.34 -10.22
N MET A 241 -10.51 14.49 -9.87
CA MET A 241 -10.33 13.05 -9.89
C MET A 241 -10.08 12.54 -11.31
N HIS A 242 -10.86 13.02 -12.28
CA HIS A 242 -10.74 12.63 -13.67
C HIS A 242 -9.34 12.96 -14.22
N ASN A 243 -8.86 14.19 -14.01
CA ASN A 243 -7.50 14.57 -14.41
C ASN A 243 -6.44 13.74 -13.66
N ALA A 244 -6.57 13.56 -12.34
CA ALA A 244 -5.59 12.83 -11.56
C ALA A 244 -5.44 11.37 -12.02
N PHE A 245 -6.56 10.68 -12.27
CA PHE A 245 -6.55 9.30 -12.77
C PHE A 245 -6.12 9.22 -14.23
N ALA A 246 -6.53 10.16 -15.08
CA ALA A 246 -6.08 10.21 -16.46
C ALA A 246 -4.55 10.37 -16.54
N MET A 247 -3.96 11.28 -15.75
CA MET A 247 -2.50 11.45 -15.69
C MET A 247 -1.79 10.17 -15.23
N ALA A 248 -2.28 9.53 -14.16
CA ALA A 248 -1.71 8.27 -13.65
C ALA A 248 -1.82 7.13 -14.68
N LEU A 249 -2.92 7.05 -15.41
CA LEU A 249 -3.14 6.02 -16.44
C LEU A 249 -2.38 6.30 -17.73
N GLU A 250 -2.17 7.56 -18.11
CA GLU A 250 -1.34 7.93 -19.26
C GLU A 250 0.11 7.49 -19.04
N VAL A 251 0.70 7.76 -17.88
CA VAL A 251 2.07 7.30 -17.58
C VAL A 251 2.14 5.77 -17.47
N THR A 252 1.08 5.14 -16.96
CA THR A 252 0.96 3.67 -16.91
C THR A 252 0.88 3.07 -18.31
N GLU A 253 0.13 3.69 -19.22
CA GLU A 253 0.00 3.26 -20.61
C GLU A 253 1.33 3.38 -21.37
N ARG A 254 2.08 4.48 -21.15
CA ARG A 254 3.45 4.64 -21.66
C ARG A 254 4.37 3.52 -21.18
N ALA A 255 4.31 3.20 -19.89
CA ALA A 255 5.12 2.14 -19.30
C ALA A 255 4.68 0.73 -19.76
N LEU A 256 3.38 0.47 -20.00
CA LEU A 256 2.91 -0.77 -20.62
C LEU A 256 3.52 -0.95 -22.02
N ALA A 257 3.51 0.11 -22.83
CA ALA A 257 4.13 0.08 -24.15
C ALA A 257 5.66 -0.10 -24.07
N HIS A 258 6.33 0.58 -23.13
CA HIS A 258 7.77 0.51 -22.94
C HIS A 258 8.25 -0.87 -22.48
N THR A 259 7.54 -1.49 -21.54
CA THR A 259 7.91 -2.77 -20.93
C THR A 259 7.38 -3.99 -21.70
N GLY A 260 6.38 -3.80 -22.56
CA GLY A 260 5.73 -4.88 -23.29
C GLY A 260 4.84 -5.80 -22.44
N LYS A 261 4.68 -5.51 -21.13
CA LYS A 261 3.86 -6.30 -20.21
C LYS A 261 2.39 -6.30 -20.64
N LYS A 262 1.69 -7.40 -20.35
CA LYS A 262 0.30 -7.65 -20.80
C LYS A 262 -0.72 -7.63 -19.67
N GLU A 263 -0.29 -7.36 -18.45
CA GLU A 263 -1.13 -7.29 -17.27
C GLU A 263 -0.82 -5.99 -16.54
N LEU A 264 -1.85 -5.26 -16.13
CA LEU A 264 -1.77 -4.14 -15.21
C LEU A 264 -2.35 -4.57 -13.86
N LEU A 265 -1.56 -4.46 -12.80
CA LEU A 265 -1.96 -4.71 -11.42
C LEU A 265 -2.13 -3.37 -10.69
N LEU A 266 -3.32 -3.10 -10.18
CA LEU A 266 -3.59 -1.96 -9.30
C LEU A 266 -3.43 -2.38 -7.84
N THR A 267 -2.64 -1.63 -7.08
CA THR A 267 -2.46 -1.82 -5.63
C THR A 267 -2.31 -0.49 -4.89
N GLY A 268 -2.36 -0.53 -3.57
CA GLY A 268 -2.43 0.65 -2.71
C GLY A 268 -3.87 1.15 -2.47
N GLY A 269 -4.05 2.01 -1.45
CA GLY A 269 -5.38 2.39 -0.96
C GLY A 269 -6.29 3.03 -2.01
N VAL A 270 -5.72 3.78 -2.96
CA VAL A 270 -6.50 4.45 -4.03
C VAL A 270 -6.94 3.46 -5.11
N ALA A 271 -6.32 2.27 -5.20
CA ALA A 271 -6.75 1.22 -6.11
C ALA A 271 -8.19 0.73 -5.83
N ALA A 272 -8.74 1.01 -4.64
CA ALA A 272 -10.14 0.70 -4.30
C ALA A 272 -11.16 1.61 -5.01
N SER A 273 -10.73 2.76 -5.57
CA SER A 273 -11.59 3.70 -6.31
C SER A 273 -12.22 3.03 -7.53
N LYS A 274 -13.55 3.08 -7.63
CA LYS A 274 -14.29 2.56 -8.77
C LYS A 274 -14.10 3.43 -10.00
N ALA A 275 -13.92 4.74 -9.83
CA ALA A 275 -13.59 5.64 -10.92
C ALA A 275 -12.24 5.28 -11.57
N LEU A 276 -11.19 5.08 -10.76
CA LEU A 276 -9.88 4.63 -11.25
C LEU A 276 -9.98 3.25 -11.92
N GLN A 277 -10.66 2.28 -11.29
CA GLN A 277 -10.84 0.93 -11.85
C GLN A 277 -11.52 0.97 -13.23
N LYS A 278 -12.55 1.81 -13.39
CA LYS A 278 -13.28 1.98 -14.67
C LYS A 278 -12.36 2.53 -15.76
N MET A 279 -11.65 3.63 -15.48
CA MET A 279 -10.73 4.24 -16.46
C MET A 279 -9.56 3.31 -16.80
N ALA A 280 -9.04 2.57 -15.82
CA ALA A 280 -7.96 1.61 -16.03
C ALA A 280 -8.39 0.43 -16.90
N LEU A 281 -9.63 -0.04 -16.73
CA LEU A 281 -10.20 -1.12 -17.54
C LEU A 281 -10.31 -0.67 -19.01
N GLU A 282 -10.87 0.52 -19.25
CA GLU A 282 -11.00 1.10 -20.59
C GLU A 282 -9.64 1.22 -21.30
N MET A 283 -8.61 1.72 -20.59
CA MET A 283 -7.24 1.79 -21.12
C MET A 283 -6.66 0.39 -21.41
N CYS A 284 -6.82 -0.56 -20.49
CA CYS A 284 -6.30 -1.92 -20.66
C CYS A 284 -6.95 -2.62 -21.86
N ASP A 285 -8.27 -2.52 -22.01
CA ASP A 285 -9.02 -3.12 -23.13
C ASP A 285 -8.55 -2.53 -24.47
N ALA A 286 -8.35 -1.21 -24.55
CA ALA A 286 -7.83 -0.54 -25.74
C ALA A 286 -6.41 -0.98 -26.11
N ARG A 287 -5.61 -1.45 -25.14
CA ARG A 287 -4.23 -1.92 -25.33
C ARG A 287 -4.08 -3.44 -25.39
N GLY A 288 -5.18 -4.19 -25.26
CA GLY A 288 -5.14 -5.64 -25.17
C GLY A 288 -4.39 -6.17 -23.93
N ALA A 289 -4.36 -5.38 -22.86
CA ALA A 289 -3.81 -5.77 -21.56
C ALA A 289 -4.94 -6.23 -20.63
N LYS A 290 -4.59 -7.01 -19.59
CA LYS A 290 -5.55 -7.45 -18.57
C LYS A 290 -5.41 -6.60 -17.31
N LEU A 291 -6.49 -5.98 -16.87
CA LEU A 291 -6.56 -5.33 -15.57
C LEU A 291 -6.72 -6.38 -14.46
N LYS A 292 -5.95 -6.20 -13.39
CA LYS A 292 -6.06 -6.93 -12.13
C LYS A 292 -6.07 -5.92 -11.00
N VAL A 293 -6.99 -6.08 -10.07
CA VAL A 293 -7.14 -5.17 -8.94
C VAL A 293 -6.94 -5.99 -7.67
N CYS A 294 -6.01 -5.55 -6.82
CA CYS A 294 -5.79 -6.18 -5.53
C CYS A 294 -7.09 -6.17 -4.70
N PRO A 295 -7.47 -7.28 -4.04
CA PRO A 295 -8.64 -7.29 -3.16
C PRO A 295 -8.55 -6.20 -2.10
N GLN A 296 -9.68 -5.54 -1.82
CA GLN A 296 -9.75 -4.35 -0.95
C GLN A 296 -9.19 -4.60 0.47
N GLU A 297 -9.27 -5.82 0.97
CA GLU A 297 -8.71 -6.20 2.29
C GLU A 297 -7.17 -6.07 2.35
N PHE A 298 -6.48 -6.09 1.19
CA PHE A 298 -5.03 -6.00 1.05
C PHE A 298 -4.55 -4.71 0.39
N THR A 299 -5.44 -3.83 -0.10
CA THR A 299 -5.05 -2.56 -0.73
C THR A 299 -4.57 -1.52 0.27
N THR A 300 -5.10 -1.55 1.50
CA THR A 300 -4.63 -0.70 2.60
C THR A 300 -3.46 -1.36 3.32
N ASP A 301 -2.59 -0.56 3.94
CA ASP A 301 -1.50 -1.04 4.77
C ASP A 301 -1.99 -2.08 5.80
N ASN A 302 -1.29 -3.22 5.88
CA ASN A 302 -1.68 -4.32 6.73
C ASN A 302 -0.47 -5.21 7.04
N GLY A 303 -0.49 -5.92 8.18
CA GLY A 303 0.64 -6.78 8.54
C GLY A 303 0.75 -8.04 7.68
N ALA A 304 -0.33 -8.48 7.01
CA ALA A 304 -0.29 -9.69 6.18
C ALA A 304 0.57 -9.52 4.92
N MET A 305 0.59 -8.33 4.31
CA MET A 305 1.47 -8.05 3.17
C MET A 305 2.95 -8.12 3.57
N VAL A 306 3.28 -7.59 4.75
CA VAL A 306 4.64 -7.64 5.33
C VAL A 306 5.02 -9.08 5.66
N ALA A 307 4.11 -9.85 6.25
CA ALA A 307 4.33 -11.26 6.56
C ALA A 307 4.58 -12.09 5.29
N TRP A 308 3.83 -11.83 4.22
CA TRP A 308 3.98 -12.55 2.96
C TRP A 308 5.30 -12.24 2.27
N ALA A 309 5.65 -10.97 2.10
CA ALA A 309 6.96 -10.60 1.55
C ALA A 309 8.11 -11.09 2.44
N GLY A 310 7.94 -11.01 3.76
CA GLY A 310 8.87 -11.57 4.73
C GLY A 310 9.09 -13.08 4.57
N LEU A 311 8.03 -13.86 4.27
CA LEU A 311 8.16 -15.29 3.96
C LEU A 311 8.93 -15.56 2.68
N LEU A 312 8.74 -14.74 1.64
CA LEU A 312 9.47 -14.87 0.38
C LEU A 312 10.98 -14.65 0.62
N MET A 313 11.31 -13.56 1.29
CA MET A 313 12.70 -13.21 1.67
C MET A 313 13.32 -14.26 2.62
N PHE A 314 12.58 -14.71 3.63
CA PHE A 314 13.05 -15.72 4.58
C PHE A 314 13.38 -17.04 3.88
N LYS A 315 12.54 -17.48 2.94
CA LYS A 315 12.79 -18.71 2.16
C LYS A 315 14.00 -18.57 1.22
N ALA A 316 14.33 -17.35 0.80
CA ALA A 316 15.55 -17.02 0.09
C ALA A 316 16.78 -16.89 1.03
N GLY A 317 16.61 -17.11 2.34
CA GLY A 317 17.69 -17.04 3.32
C GLY A 317 18.01 -15.63 3.81
N ARG A 318 17.15 -14.65 3.52
CA ARG A 318 17.37 -13.25 3.91
C ARG A 318 16.82 -12.98 5.31
N THR A 319 17.71 -12.65 6.23
CA THR A 319 17.41 -12.29 7.63
C THR A 319 18.40 -11.24 8.11
N VAL A 320 18.05 -10.53 9.19
CA VAL A 320 18.93 -9.58 9.87
C VAL A 320 19.00 -9.92 11.35
N ALA A 321 20.19 -9.75 11.93
CA ALA A 321 20.34 -9.86 13.38
C ALA A 321 19.64 -8.65 14.05
N PRO A 322 18.88 -8.83 15.16
CA PRO A 322 18.13 -7.73 15.79
C PRO A 322 18.95 -6.48 16.07
N GLU A 323 20.23 -6.62 16.41
CA GLU A 323 21.15 -5.52 16.74
C GLU A 323 21.53 -4.68 15.52
N LYS A 324 21.47 -5.29 14.32
CA LYS A 324 21.75 -4.64 13.03
C LYS A 324 20.48 -4.16 12.32
N ALA A 325 19.30 -4.55 12.80
CA ALA A 325 18.03 -4.15 12.22
C ALA A 325 17.79 -2.65 12.39
N GLY A 326 17.37 -1.99 11.32
CA GLY A 326 17.13 -0.55 11.26
C GLY A 326 15.88 -0.19 10.45
N THR A 327 15.68 1.11 10.22
CA THR A 327 14.62 1.65 9.36
C THR A 327 15.24 2.52 8.26
N GLU A 328 14.55 2.64 7.13
CA GLU A 328 15.02 3.45 6.01
C GLU A 328 13.86 4.24 5.38
N GLN A 329 13.82 5.56 5.62
CA GLN A 329 12.70 6.39 5.17
C GLN A 329 12.58 6.48 3.65
N GLY A 330 13.71 6.48 2.94
CA GLY A 330 13.80 6.57 1.49
C GLY A 330 14.02 5.23 0.79
N PHE A 331 13.58 4.12 1.39
CA PHE A 331 13.88 2.78 0.90
C PHE A 331 13.26 2.54 -0.48
N ARG A 332 14.07 2.62 -1.54
CA ARG A 332 13.58 2.46 -2.92
C ARG A 332 13.25 1.00 -3.22
N VAL A 333 12.29 0.76 -4.11
CA VAL A 333 11.99 -0.62 -4.56
C VAL A 333 13.14 -1.22 -5.37
N ASP A 334 13.91 -0.38 -6.06
CA ASP A 334 15.01 -0.80 -6.94
C ASP A 334 16.30 -1.16 -6.20
N SER A 335 16.41 -0.84 -4.89
CA SER A 335 17.58 -1.23 -4.10
C SER A 335 17.53 -2.68 -3.61
N GLU A 336 16.38 -3.34 -3.78
CA GLU A 336 16.15 -4.69 -3.31
C GLU A 336 16.28 -5.69 -4.48
N GLU A 337 17.26 -6.57 -4.39
CA GLU A 337 17.35 -7.72 -5.30
C GLU A 337 16.23 -8.72 -4.98
N ILE A 338 15.58 -9.21 -6.04
CA ILE A 338 14.44 -10.11 -5.99
C ILE A 338 14.86 -11.48 -6.49
N ASP A 339 15.16 -12.37 -5.55
CA ASP A 339 15.62 -13.75 -5.78
C ASP A 339 14.53 -14.81 -5.53
N TRP A 340 13.26 -14.39 -5.42
CA TRP A 340 12.10 -15.24 -5.11
C TRP A 340 10.98 -15.24 -6.18
N ILE A 341 11.21 -14.65 -7.36
CA ILE A 341 10.23 -14.60 -8.46
C ILE A 341 10.15 -15.93 -9.23
#